data_AF-A8YMM4-F1
#
_entry.id   AF-A8YMM4-F1
#
_cell.length_a   1.000
_cell.length_b   1.000
_cell.length_c   1.000
_cell.angle_alpha   90.00
_cell.angle_beta   90.00
_cell.angle_gamma   90.00
#
_symmetry.space_group_name_H-M   'P 1'
#
loop_
_entity.id
_entity.type
_entity.pdbx_description
1 polymer ?
#
loop_
_entity_poly.entity_id
_entity_poly.type
_entity_poly.pdbx_seq_one_letter_code
_entity_poly.pdbx_strand_id
1 'polypeptide(L)' 'MILDSASVHKKTDVVGKIAENMPNLILECLPAYSPDLNIIELLWHSTKEFIAHRLFKSVEELESLLHQLYK' A
#
# COMPACT_ATOMS: atom_id res chain seq x y z
N MET A 1 -4.27 -8.54 -7.58
CA MET A 1 -3.85 -7.44 -6.68
C MET A 1 -5.08 -6.62 -6.32
N ILE A 2 -5.27 -6.38 -5.03
CA ILE A 2 -6.36 -5.55 -4.52
C ILE A 2 -5.83 -4.13 -4.36
N LEU A 3 -6.53 -3.14 -4.91
CA LEU A 3 -6.18 -1.72 -4.84
C LEU A 3 -7.34 -0.93 -4.22
N ASP A 4 -7.02 0.17 -3.55
CA ASP A 4 -8.05 1.11 -3.12
C ASP A 4 -8.56 1.92 -4.33
N SER A 5 -9.68 2.61 -4.13
CA SER A 5 -10.40 3.26 -5.22
C SER A 5 -9.78 4.58 -5.71
N ALA A 6 -8.55 4.92 -5.28
CA ALA A 6 -7.88 6.17 -5.60
C ALA A 6 -7.73 6.39 -7.12
N SER A 7 -7.88 7.65 -7.55
CA SER A 7 -7.87 8.03 -8.97
C SER A 7 -6.57 7.67 -9.68
N VAL A 8 -5.45 7.63 -8.95
CA VAL A 8 -4.13 7.25 -9.47
C VAL A 8 -4.05 5.78 -9.90
N HIS A 9 -4.83 4.89 -9.28
CA HIS A 9 -4.87 3.45 -9.60
C HIS A 9 -5.76 3.14 -10.81
N LYS A 10 -6.62 4.08 -11.21
CA LYS A 10 -7.58 3.91 -12.30
C LYS A 10 -7.10 4.50 -13.62
N LYS A 11 -5.86 4.99 -13.69
CA LYS A 11 -5.32 5.56 -14.92
C LYS A 11 -5.19 4.47 -15.98
N THR A 12 -5.87 4.68 -17.11
CA THR A 12 -6.04 3.68 -18.17
C THR A 12 -4.73 3.30 -18.85
N ASP A 13 -3.75 4.21 -18.89
CA ASP A 13 -2.41 3.96 -19.40
C ASP A 13 -1.64 2.94 -18.53
N VAL A 14 -1.74 3.05 -17.22
CA VAL A 14 -1.09 2.13 -16.26
C VAL A 14 -1.80 0.77 -16.29
N VAL A 15 -3.13 0.75 -16.23
CA VAL A 15 -3.92 -0.49 -16.28
C VAL A 15 -3.69 -1.24 -17.60
N GLY A 16 -3.64 -0.52 -18.73
CA GLY A 16 -3.35 -1.10 -20.04
C GLY A 16 -1.97 -1.76 -20.09
N LYS A 17 -0.92 -1.06 -19.61
CA LYS A 17 0.43 -1.63 -19.54
C LYS A 17 0.51 -2.86 -18.64
N ILE A 18 -0.23 -2.88 -17.53
CA ILE A 18 -0.27 -4.04 -16.63
C ILE A 18 -0.93 -5.23 -17.34
N ALA A 19 -2.07 -5.01 -18.01
CA ALA A 19 -2.76 -6.07 -18.75
C ALA A 19 -1.89 -6.65 -19.88
N GLU A 20 -1.13 -5.81 -20.59
CA GLU A 20 -0.22 -6.25 -21.67
C GLU A 20 0.99 -7.05 -21.16
N ASN A 21 1.62 -6.57 -20.08
CA ASN A 21 2.90 -7.14 -19.60
C ASN A 21 2.73 -8.24 -18.56
N MET A 22 1.57 -8.29 -17.88
CA MET A 22 1.29 -9.22 -16.78
C MET A 22 -0.12 -9.81 -16.93
N PRO A 23 -0.36 -10.65 -17.96
CA PRO A 23 -1.70 -11.18 -18.25
C PRO A 23 -2.28 -12.07 -17.14
N ASN A 24 -1.42 -12.61 -16.26
CA ASN A 24 -1.84 -13.41 -15.11
C ASN A 24 -2.15 -12.57 -13.86
N LEU A 25 -1.97 -11.24 -13.91
CA LEU A 25 -2.25 -10.34 -12.79
C LEU A 25 -3.63 -9.72 -12.95
N ILE A 26 -4.57 -10.17 -12.12
CA ILE A 26 -5.91 -9.56 -12.02
C ILE A 26 -5.82 -8.33 -11.13
N LEU A 27 -6.31 -7.18 -11.60
CA LEU A 27 -6.44 -5.96 -10.80
C LEU A 27 -7.89 -5.80 -10.34
N GLU A 28 -8.11 -5.73 -9.02
CA GLU A 28 -9.42 -5.52 -8.42
C GLU A 28 -9.39 -4.26 -7.58
N CYS A 29 -10.31 -3.33 -7.84
CA CYS A 29 -10.45 -2.10 -7.07
C CYS A 29 -11.56 -2.28 -6.03
N LEU A 30 -11.25 -1.95 -4.77
CA LEU A 30 -12.23 -1.95 -3.70
C LEU A 30 -13.32 -0.88 -3.95
N PRO A 31 -14.54 -1.09 -3.42
CA PRO A 31 -15.57 -0.05 -3.41
C PRO A 31 -15.08 1.22 -2.69
N ALA A 32 -15.66 2.36 -3.05
CA ALA A 32 -15.32 3.63 -2.42
C ALA A 32 -15.63 3.59 -0.92
N TYR A 33 -14.76 4.22 -0.12
CA TYR A 33 -14.89 4.31 1.35
C TYR A 33 -14.95 2.96 2.06
N SER A 34 -14.25 1.95 1.55
CA SER A 34 -14.15 0.61 2.16
C SER A 34 -12.75 0.34 2.75
N PRO A 35 -12.28 1.13 3.73
CA PRO A 35 -10.97 0.92 4.36
C PRO A 35 -10.89 -0.44 5.07
N ASP A 36 -12.00 -0.94 5.60
CA ASP A 36 -12.07 -2.23 6.31
C ASP A 36 -11.78 -3.43 5.41
N LEU A 37 -11.93 -3.28 4.09
CA LEU A 37 -11.61 -4.30 3.09
C LEU A 37 -10.16 -4.20 2.60
N ASN A 38 -9.47 -3.11 2.93
CA ASN A 38 -8.08 -2.88 2.53
C ASN A 38 -7.13 -3.42 3.60
N ILE A 39 -6.55 -4.59 3.36
CA ILE A 39 -5.59 -5.23 4.29
C ILE A 39 -4.42 -4.30 4.64
N ILE A 40 -4.02 -3.41 3.72
CA ILE A 40 -2.95 -2.43 3.97
C ILE A 40 -3.32 -1.47 5.11
N GLU A 41 -4.60 -1.12 5.29
CA GLU A 41 -5.03 -0.26 6.40
C GLU A 41 -4.82 -0.94 7.75
N LEU A 42 -5.06 -2.25 7.85
CA LEU A 42 -4.77 -3.03 9.06
C LEU A 42 -3.27 -3.08 9.34
N LEU A 43 -2.45 -3.34 8.33
CA LEU A 43 -1.00 -3.33 8.46
C LEU A 43 -0.51 -1.95 8.92
N TRP A 44 -1.04 -0.89 8.31
CA TRP A 44 -0.67 0.49 8.61
C TRP A 44 -1.10 0.91 10.01
N HIS A 45 -2.26 0.46 10.49
CA HIS A 45 -2.69 0.67 11.86
C HIS A 45 -1.66 0.11 12.85
N SER A 46 -1.30 -1.16 12.73
CA SER A 46 -0.28 -1.80 13.57
C SER A 46 1.09 -1.14 13.44
N THR A 47 1.48 -0.73 12.23
CA THR A 47 2.75 -0.03 11.98
C THR A 47 2.79 1.29 12.77
N LYS A 48 1.74 2.10 12.65
CA LYS A 48 1.64 3.40 13.31
C LYS A 48 1.68 3.27 14.83
N GLU A 49 0.99 2.28 15.39
CA GLU A 49 1.05 2.00 16.82
C GLU A 49 2.46 1.61 17.26
N PHE A 50 3.16 0.78 16.48
CA PHE A 50 4.52 0.35 16.80
C PHE A 50 5.55 1.50 16.79
N ILE A 51 5.43 2.42 15.83
CA ILE A 51 6.30 3.59 15.73
C ILE A 51 5.84 4.77 16.58
N ALA A 52 4.65 4.67 17.20
CA ALA A 52 4.12 5.73 18.05
C ALA A 52 5.12 6.05 19.17
N HIS A 53 5.20 7.33 19.53
CA HIS A 53 6.09 7.85 20.57
C HIS A 53 7.60 7.69 20.31
N ARG A 54 8.01 7.34 19.09
CA ARG A 54 9.41 7.37 18.66
C ARG A 54 9.70 8.65 17.88
N LEU A 55 10.87 9.22 18.10
CA LEU A 55 11.41 10.31 17.29
C LEU A 55 12.56 9.77 16.47
N PHE A 56 12.56 10.12 15.18
CA PHE A 56 13.59 9.74 14.23
C PHE A 56 14.37 10.99 13.85
N LYS A 57 15.69 10.86 13.74
CA LYS A 57 16.60 11.93 13.33
C LYS A 57 16.58 12.15 11.83
N SER A 58 16.19 11.14 11.05
CA SER A 58 16.09 11.22 9.60
C SER A 58 15.10 10.21 9.03
N VAL A 59 14.78 10.35 7.73
CA VAL A 59 13.90 9.42 7.01
C VAL A 59 14.56 8.05 6.87
N GLU A 60 15.88 8.01 6.69
CA GLU A 60 16.67 6.78 6.54
C GLU A 60 16.64 5.93 7.81
N GLU A 61 16.59 6.56 8.99
CA GLU A 61 16.45 5.85 10.27
C GLU A 61 15.08 5.16 10.37
N LEU A 62 14.01 5.86 9.96
CA LEU A 62 12.66 5.29 9.89
C LEU A 62 12.60 4.14 8.87
N GLU A 63 13.16 4.34 7.68
CA GLU A 63 13.20 3.33 6.63
C GLU A 63 13.94 2.06 7.09
N SER A 64 15.10 2.21 7.73
CA SER A 64 15.87 1.08 8.27
C SER A 64 15.06 0.29 9.30
N LEU A 65 14.33 0.97 10.19
CA LEU A 65 13.43 0.32 11.15
C LEU A 65 12.31 -0.45 10.44
N LEU A 66 11.66 0.15 9.44
CA LEU A 66 10.57 -0.49 8.70
C LEU A 66 11.07 -1.72 7.92
N HIS A 67 12.26 -1.65 7.31
CA HIS A 67 12.89 -2.80 6.66
C HIS A 67 13.23 -3.93 7.63
N GLN A 68 13.58 -3.62 8.89
CA GLN A 68 13.77 -4.65 9.91
C GLN A 68 12.45 -5.31 10.34
N LEU A 69 11.36 -4.53 10.38
CA LEU A 69 10.03 -5.00 10.81
C LEU A 69 9.39 -5.97 9.81
N TYR A 70 9.62 -5.77 8.51
CA TYR A 70 8.96 -6.49 7.42
C TYR A 70 9.87 -7.46 6.64
N LYS A 71 10.89 -8.00 7.31
CA LYS A 71 11.82 -8.99 6.72
C LYS A 71 11.14 -10.28 6.26
#